data_AF-A0A0N0XYR0-F1
#
_entry.id   AF-A0A0N0XYR0-F1
#
_cell.length_a   1.000
_cell.length_b   1.000
_cell.length_c   1.000
_cell.angle_alpha   90.00
_cell.angle_beta   90.00
_cell.angle_gamma   90.00
#
_symmetry.space_group_name_H-M   'P 1'
#
loop_
_entity.id
_entity.type
_entity.pdbx_description
1 polymer ?
#
loop_
_entity_poly.entity_id
_entity_poly.type
_entity_poly.pdbx_seq_one_letter_code
_entity_poly.pdbx_strand_id
1 'polypeptide(L)' 'MQIHQTDQPRIVTICGSTRFRTEIADANRQLTLDGCIVLAPGVFGHSGDEMTDEQKTALDALHFR' A
#
# COMPACT_ATOMS: atom_id res chain seq x y z
N MET A 1 -14.93 -27.63 -16.09
CA MET A 1 -13.98 -27.25 -15.02
C MET A 1 -14.74 -26.36 -14.06
N GLN A 2 -15.21 -26.93 -12.94
CA GLN A 2 -15.98 -26.18 -11.93
C GLN A 2 -15.00 -25.36 -11.10
N ILE A 3 -15.04 -24.04 -11.25
CA ILE A 3 -14.47 -23.12 -10.27
C ILE A 3 -15.47 -23.03 -9.11
N HIS A 4 -15.20 -23.78 -8.05
CA HIS A 4 -15.66 -23.38 -6.71
C HIS A 4 -14.47 -22.69 -6.04
N GLN A 5 -14.47 -21.36 -6.10
CA GLN A 5 -13.62 -20.50 -5.31
C GLN A 5 -14.55 -19.42 -4.76
N THR A 6 -14.58 -19.28 -3.45
CA THR A 6 -15.42 -18.31 -2.73
C THR A 6 -15.34 -16.93 -3.39
N ASP A 7 -16.49 -16.33 -3.72
CA ASP A 7 -16.66 -15.01 -4.38
C ASP A 7 -16.04 -13.81 -3.62
N GLN A 8 -15.20 -14.05 -2.62
CA GLN A 8 -14.61 -13.00 -1.81
C GLN A 8 -13.28 -12.54 -2.42
N PRO A 9 -13.15 -11.23 -2.74
CA PRO A 9 -11.91 -10.70 -3.30
C PRO A 9 -10.76 -10.86 -2.32
N ARG A 10 -9.59 -11.22 -2.85
CA ARG A 10 -8.36 -11.36 -2.06
C ARG A 10 -7.87 -9.97 -1.65
N ILE A 11 -7.64 -9.75 -0.35
CA ILE A 11 -7.04 -8.52 0.16
C ILE A 11 -5.55 -8.74 0.37
N VAL A 12 -4.72 -7.83 -0.15
CA VAL A 12 -3.26 -7.84 0.00
C VAL A 12 -2.80 -6.53 0.58
N THR A 13 -1.96 -6.59 1.62
CA THR A 13 -1.31 -5.41 2.19
C THR A 13 0.14 -5.34 1.71
N ILE A 14 0.51 -4.20 1.14
CA ILE A 14 1.90 -3.86 0.85
C ILE A 14 2.41 -3.03 2.03
N CYS A 15 3.54 -3.43 2.61
CA CYS A 15 4.27 -2.65 3.59
C CYS A 15 5.72 -2.47 3.14
N GLY A 16 6.39 -1.42 3.63
CA GLY A 16 7.77 -1.14 3.25
C GLY A 16 8.16 0.31 3.45
N SER A 17 9.43 0.62 3.19
CA SER A 17 9.92 2.00 3.28
C SER A 17 9.35 2.86 2.16
N THR A 18 8.89 4.06 2.51
CA THR A 18 8.41 5.07 1.54
C THR A 18 9.49 5.65 0.62
N ARG A 19 10.74 5.17 0.73
CA ARG A 19 11.82 5.40 -0.24
C ARG A 19 11.62 4.63 -1.56
N PHE A 20 10.87 3.53 -1.53
CA PHE A 20 10.65 2.64 -2.68
C PHE A 20 9.31 2.92 -3.35
N ARG A 21 9.07 4.19 -3.70
CA ARG A 21 7.78 4.64 -4.26
C ARG A 21 7.43 3.91 -5.55
N THR A 22 8.40 3.77 -6.45
CA THR A 22 8.20 3.13 -7.76
C THR A 22 7.86 1.66 -7.58
N GLU A 23 8.61 0.94 -6.75
CA GLU A 23 8.40 -0.49 -6.52
C GLU A 23 7.06 -0.77 -5.84
N ILE A 24 6.66 0.08 -4.88
CA ILE A 24 5.34 0.00 -4.25
C ILE A 24 4.23 0.27 -5.27
N ALA A 25 4.40 1.26 -6.14
CA ALA A 25 3.42 1.58 -7.19
C ALA A 25 3.29 0.45 -8.22
N ASP A 26 4.40 -0.14 -8.65
CA ASP A 26 4.42 -1.25 -9.60
C ASP A 26 3.75 -2.50 -9.02
N ALA A 27 4.07 -2.86 -7.77
CA ALA A 27 3.45 -3.97 -7.08
C ALA A 27 1.94 -3.76 -6.85
N ASN A 28 1.54 -2.55 -6.45
CA ASN A 28 0.14 -2.19 -6.27
C ASN A 28 -0.65 -2.33 -7.58
N ARG A 29 -0.09 -1.78 -8.67
CA ARG A 29 -0.69 -1.88 -10.02
C ARG A 29 -0.84 -3.34 -10.44
N GLN A 30 0.20 -4.15 -10.31
CA GLN A 30 0.17 -5.56 -10.72
C GLN A 30 -0.87 -6.35 -9.93
N LEU A 31 -0.85 -6.27 -8.59
CA LEU A 31 -1.79 -6.98 -7.74
C LEU A 31 -3.25 -6.56 -7.97
N THR A 32 -3.47 -5.27 -8.24
CA THR A 32 -4.81 -4.76 -8.59
C THR A 32 -5.30 -5.35 -9.91
N LEU A 33 -4.45 -5.40 -10.95
CA LEU A 33 -4.80 -6.01 -12.23
C LEU A 33 -5.04 -7.52 -12.12
N ASP A 34 -4.40 -8.18 -11.15
CA ASP A 34 -4.61 -9.60 -10.82
C ASP A 34 -5.88 -9.84 -9.97
N GLY A 35 -6.69 -8.81 -9.72
CA GLY A 35 -7.98 -8.91 -9.04
C GLY A 35 -7.91 -8.85 -7.51
N CYS A 36 -6.79 -8.40 -6.94
CA CYS A 36 -6.67 -8.18 -5.49
C CYS A 36 -7.18 -6.78 -5.10
N ILE A 37 -7.75 -6.67 -3.91
CA ILE A 37 -7.90 -5.38 -3.21
C ILE A 37 -6.58 -5.11 -2.49
N VAL A 38 -5.94 -3.98 -2.80
CA VAL A 38 -4.61 -3.65 -2.27
C VAL A 38 -4.71 -2.54 -1.22
N LEU A 39 -4.13 -2.77 -0.03
CA LEU A 39 -3.87 -1.76 0.98
C LEU A 39 -2.37 -1.42 0.95
N ALA A 40 -2.02 -0.17 0.67
CA ALA A 40 -0.62 0.27 0.53
C ALA A 40 -0.40 1.67 1.12
N PRO A 41 0.84 2.06 1.44
CA PRO A 41 1.16 3.44 1.80
C PRO A 41 0.72 4.42 0.72
N GLY A 42 0.02 5.48 1.12
CA GLY A 42 -0.48 6.51 0.21
C GLY A 42 0.33 7.81 0.22
N VAL A 43 1.29 7.95 1.14
CA VAL A 43 2.11 9.15 1.30
C VAL A 43 3.58 8.75 1.40
N PHE A 44 4.43 9.40 0.60
CA PHE A 44 5.83 9.07 0.39
C PHE A 44 6.75 10.25 0.72
N GLY A 45 6.85 10.60 2.01
CA GLY A 45 7.69 11.71 2.47
C GLY A 45 9.18 11.59 2.11
N HIS A 46 9.71 10.37 1.98
CA HIS A 46 11.08 10.15 1.50
C HIS A 46 11.24 10.24 -0.03
N SER A 47 10.13 10.37 -0.77
CA SER A 47 10.10 10.36 -2.24
C SER A 47 9.29 11.54 -2.82
N GLY A 48 9.30 12.69 -2.13
CA GLY A 48 8.84 13.97 -2.68
C GLY A 48 7.45 14.43 -2.27
N ASP A 49 6.69 13.64 -1.49
CA ASP A 49 5.43 14.14 -0.94
C ASP A 49 5.71 15.13 0.21
N GLU A 50 5.19 16.35 0.09
CA GLU A 50 5.29 17.35 1.15
C GLU A 50 4.35 17.02 2.30
N MET A 51 4.84 17.20 3.53
CA MET A 51 4.08 17.00 4.75
C MET A 51 4.58 17.96 5.83
N THR A 52 3.68 18.43 6.68
CA THR A 52 4.08 19.19 7.87
C THR A 52 4.71 18.26 8.91
N ASP A 53 5.46 18.82 9.84
CA ASP A 53 6.05 18.05 10.94
C ASP A 53 4.97 17.36 11.80
N GLU A 54 3.81 18.00 11.97
CA GLU A 54 2.66 17.41 12.67
C GLU A 54 2.11 16.19 11.91
N GLN A 55 1.96 16.29 10.58
CA GLN A 55 1.50 15.16 9.74
C GLN A 55 2.50 14.01 9.78
N LYS A 56 3.80 14.31 9.65
CA LYS A 56 4.86 13.31 9.74
C LYS A 56 4.83 12.60 11.09
N THR A 57 4.74 13.36 12.19
CA THR A 57 4.68 12.80 13.55
C THR A 57 3.45 11.91 13.74
N ALA A 58 2.30 12.33 13.24
CA ALA A 58 1.06 11.54 13.30
C ALA A 58 1.18 10.24 12.49
N LEU A 59 1.76 10.27 11.30
CA LEU A 59 1.99 9.09 10.45
C LEU A 59 3.04 8.14 11.07
N ASP A 60 4.13 8.68 11.62
CA ASP A 60 5.16 7.87 12.32
C ASP A 60 4.55 7.14 13.52
N ALA A 61 3.63 7.76 14.25
CA ALA A 61 2.93 7.13 15.37
C ALA A 61 2.02 5.96 14.97
N LEU A 62 1.53 5.91 13.72
CA LEU A 62 0.74 4.78 13.23
C LEU A 62 1.58 3.50 13.11
N HIS A 63 2.89 3.60 12.87
CA HIS A 63 3.77 2.43 12.77
C HIS A 63 3.95 1.68 14.10
N PHE A 64 3.66 2.32 15.24
CA PHE A 64 3.84 1.75 16.58
C PHE A 64 2.53 1.23 17.19
N ARG A 65 1.44 1.18 16.42
CA ARG A 65 0.11 0.73 16.85
C ARG A 65 -0.25 -0.58 16.16
#